data_AF-A0A2M9IMK3-F1
#
_entry.id   AF-A0A2M9IMK3-F1
#
_cell.length_a   1.000
_cell.length_b   1.000
_cell.length_c   1.000
_cell.angle_alpha   90.00
_cell.angle_beta   90.00
_cell.angle_gamma   90.00
#
_symmetry.space_group_name_H-M   'P 1'
#
loop_
_entity.id
_entity.type
_entity.pdbx_description
1 polymer ?
#
loop_
_entity_poly.entity_id
_entity_poly.type
_entity_poly.pdbx_seq_one_letter_code
_entity_poly.pdbx_strand_id
1 'polypeptide(L)'
;MVLILRSAPGIEVAGEAADGEQAVAPARELRPDVVVMGIQMPWLDGVSATLQVVAERPADVLVLTAFGLDEYAFGALRAGAAGLLLKSAEARELVEAVRTVARGEGIVAPAVTRRLIAEFAAAPAREAKAAPAALGTLTPREREVLSCLGEGLSNAGIALRLDLVEGTVKTHVSRLLGKLELRSRVQAAVLAQELGI
;
A
#
# COMPACT_ATOMS: atom_id res chain seq x y z
N MET A 1 -10.71 0.72 18.12
CA MET A 1 -10.21 1.16 16.81
C MET A 1 -11.33 1.61 15.89
N VAL A 2 -12.34 0.78 15.64
CA VAL A 2 -13.54 1.17 14.86
C VAL A 2 -14.22 2.45 15.41
N LEU A 3 -14.37 2.56 16.73
CA LEU A 3 -14.93 3.76 17.38
C LEU A 3 -14.15 5.05 17.07
N ILE A 4 -12.82 4.95 16.91
CA ILE A 4 -11.97 6.08 16.55
C ILE A 4 -12.31 6.54 15.13
N LEU A 5 -12.38 5.59 14.18
CA LEU A 5 -12.67 5.88 12.78
C LEU A 5 -14.09 6.41 12.57
N ARG A 6 -15.09 5.85 13.25
CA ARG A 6 -16.48 6.34 13.22
C ARG A 6 -16.64 7.77 13.71
N SER A 7 -15.76 8.21 14.60
CA SER A 7 -15.80 9.56 15.17
C SER A 7 -14.99 10.57 14.34
N ALA A 8 -14.27 10.12 13.31
CA ALA A 8 -13.40 10.97 12.52
C ALA A 8 -14.18 11.63 11.37
N PRO A 9 -14.18 12.98 11.26
CA PRO A 9 -14.82 13.66 10.15
C PRO A 9 -14.23 13.22 8.80
N GLY A 10 -15.12 12.94 7.83
CA GLY A 10 -14.75 12.52 6.49
C GLY A 10 -14.33 11.05 6.35
N ILE A 11 -14.58 10.21 7.37
CA ILE A 11 -14.39 8.77 7.30
C ILE A 11 -15.73 8.08 7.60
N GLU A 12 -16.17 7.21 6.69
CA GLU A 12 -17.31 6.33 6.88
C GLU A 12 -16.82 4.89 7.07
N VAL A 13 -17.24 4.23 8.14
CA VAL A 13 -16.95 2.81 8.35
C VAL A 13 -18.03 1.98 7.65
N ALA A 14 -17.76 1.61 6.40
CA ALA A 14 -18.69 0.85 5.55
C ALA A 14 -18.97 -0.58 6.06
N GLY A 15 -18.05 -1.18 6.81
CA GLY A 15 -18.20 -2.55 7.33
C GLY A 15 -17.12 -2.93 8.34
N GLU A 16 -17.36 -4.06 9.03
CA GLU A 16 -16.45 -4.67 10.00
C GLU A 16 -16.39 -6.18 9.76
N ALA A 17 -15.24 -6.79 10.04
CA ALA A 17 -15.03 -8.23 9.96
C ALA A 17 -14.29 -8.71 11.22
N ALA A 18 -14.59 -9.94 11.67
CA ALA A 18 -14.01 -10.49 12.89
C ALA A 18 -12.65 -11.17 12.68
N ASP A 19 -12.34 -11.59 11.45
CA ASP A 19 -11.11 -12.26 11.06
C ASP A 19 -10.78 -12.08 9.56
N GLY A 20 -9.65 -12.64 9.12
CA GLY A 20 -9.16 -12.49 7.76
C GLY A 20 -10.01 -13.20 6.70
N GLU A 21 -10.67 -14.30 7.05
CA GLU A 21 -11.53 -15.04 6.13
C GLU A 21 -12.81 -14.23 5.84
N GLN A 22 -13.35 -13.62 6.89
CA GLN A 22 -14.50 -12.73 6.79
C GLN A 22 -14.16 -11.36 6.19
N ALA A 23 -12.90 -10.89 6.23
CA ALA A 23 -12.55 -9.55 5.76
C ALA A 23 -12.64 -9.37 4.23
N VAL A 24 -12.47 -10.45 3.46
CA VAL A 24 -12.40 -10.38 1.99
C VAL A 24 -13.77 -10.16 1.35
N ALA A 25 -14.82 -10.84 1.84
CA ALA A 25 -16.15 -10.75 1.25
C ALA A 25 -16.77 -9.34 1.37
N PRO A 26 -16.79 -8.68 2.54
CA PRO A 26 -17.24 -7.28 2.68
C PRO A 26 -16.41 -6.32 1.85
N ALA A 27 -15.09 -6.54 1.71
CA ALA A 27 -14.26 -5.68 0.86
C ALA A 27 -14.73 -5.73 -0.61
N ARG A 28 -15.06 -6.93 -1.13
CA ARG A 28 -15.61 -7.08 -2.49
C ARG A 28 -16.97 -6.42 -2.65
N GLU A 29 -17.85 -6.59 -1.67
CA GLU A 29 -19.22 -6.10 -1.72
C GLU A 29 -19.29 -4.57 -1.59
N LEU A 30 -18.59 -4.03 -0.59
CA LEU A 30 -18.66 -2.62 -0.21
C LEU A 30 -17.70 -1.74 -1.02
N ARG A 31 -16.64 -2.33 -1.60
CA ARG A 31 -15.55 -1.64 -2.33
C ARG A 31 -15.08 -0.36 -1.63
N PRO A 32 -14.61 -0.47 -0.37
CA PRO A 32 -14.15 0.70 0.37
C PRO A 32 -12.87 1.28 -0.24
N ASP A 33 -12.57 2.54 0.04
CA ASP A 33 -11.29 3.13 -0.37
C ASP A 33 -10.10 2.46 0.33
N VAL A 34 -10.27 2.13 1.63
CA VAL A 34 -9.21 1.56 2.48
C VAL A 34 -9.78 0.43 3.33
N VAL A 35 -9.07 -0.70 3.35
CA VAL A 35 -9.26 -1.78 4.34
C VAL A 35 -8.20 -1.63 5.42
N VAL A 36 -8.64 -1.50 6.67
CA VAL A 36 -7.77 -1.50 7.85
C VAL A 36 -7.67 -2.93 8.38
N MET A 37 -6.51 -3.57 8.18
CA MET A 37 -6.31 -5.00 8.41
C MET A 37 -5.41 -5.26 9.62
N GLY A 38 -5.85 -6.07 10.59
CA GLY A 38 -4.96 -6.57 11.64
C GLY A 38 -4.09 -7.72 11.13
N ILE A 39 -2.81 -7.79 11.52
CA ILE A 39 -1.95 -8.93 11.12
C ILE A 39 -2.30 -10.22 11.86
N GLN A 40 -2.35 -10.15 13.19
CA GLN A 40 -2.58 -11.30 14.05
C GLN A 40 -4.09 -11.47 14.24
N MET A 41 -4.67 -12.45 13.52
CA MET A 41 -6.08 -12.81 13.56
C MET A 41 -6.22 -14.35 13.59
N PRO A 42 -7.29 -14.89 14.19
CA PRO A 42 -7.60 -16.32 14.10
C PRO A 42 -7.90 -16.76 12.66
N TRP A 43 -7.72 -18.06 12.37
CA TRP A 43 -8.07 -18.75 11.11
C TRP A 43 -7.24 -18.34 9.89
N LEU A 44 -7.42 -17.11 9.40
CA LEU A 44 -6.65 -16.52 8.30
C LEU A 44 -5.92 -15.30 8.82
N ASP A 45 -4.59 -15.35 8.77
CA ASP A 45 -3.76 -14.23 9.18
C ASP A 45 -3.93 -13.03 8.23
N GLY A 46 -3.62 -11.83 8.72
CA GLY A 46 -3.80 -10.60 7.97
C GLY A 46 -2.91 -10.47 6.74
N VAL A 47 -1.79 -11.20 6.65
CA VAL A 47 -0.95 -11.21 5.43
C VAL A 47 -1.67 -11.97 4.33
N SER A 48 -2.21 -13.14 4.64
CA SER A 48 -2.98 -13.96 3.71
C SER A 48 -4.26 -13.24 3.25
N ALA A 49 -4.98 -12.57 4.17
CA ALA A 49 -6.14 -11.76 3.83
C ALA A 49 -5.76 -10.54 2.96
N THR A 50 -4.66 -9.86 3.27
CA THR A 50 -4.12 -8.75 2.45
C THR A 50 -3.82 -9.22 1.04
N LEU A 51 -3.21 -10.40 0.87
CA LEU A 51 -2.89 -10.94 -0.45
C LEU A 51 -4.14 -11.14 -1.31
N GLN A 52 -5.23 -11.63 -0.72
CA GLN A 52 -6.51 -11.83 -1.44
C GLN A 52 -7.16 -10.50 -1.82
N VAL A 53 -7.23 -9.54 -0.90
CA VAL A 53 -7.77 -8.21 -1.17
C VAL A 53 -6.95 -7.54 -2.28
N VAL A 54 -5.62 -7.51 -2.17
CA VAL A 54 -4.76 -6.85 -3.16
C VAL A 54 -4.81 -7.53 -4.53
N ALA A 55 -4.95 -8.86 -4.59
CA ALA A 55 -5.05 -9.58 -5.86
C ALA A 55 -6.28 -9.16 -6.68
N GLU A 56 -7.40 -8.88 -6.00
CA GLU A 56 -8.65 -8.49 -6.65
C GLU A 56 -8.86 -6.98 -6.74
N ARG A 57 -8.02 -6.22 -6.03
CA ARG A 57 -8.03 -4.75 -5.96
C ARG A 57 -9.41 -4.12 -5.66
N PRO A 58 -10.20 -4.62 -4.68
CA PRO A 58 -11.41 -3.94 -4.27
C PRO A 58 -11.13 -2.71 -3.37
N ALA A 59 -9.91 -2.59 -2.80
CA ALA A 59 -9.48 -1.50 -1.91
C ALA A 59 -7.95 -1.47 -1.74
N ASP A 60 -7.40 -0.35 -1.25
CA ASP A 60 -6.03 -0.29 -0.72
C ASP A 60 -5.99 -0.83 0.73
N VAL A 61 -4.90 -1.48 1.15
CA VAL A 61 -4.82 -2.12 2.48
C VAL A 61 -3.84 -1.40 3.39
N LEU A 62 -4.35 -0.88 4.52
CA LEU A 62 -3.55 -0.37 5.65
C LEU A 62 -3.45 -1.45 6.72
N VAL A 63 -2.24 -1.95 6.96
CA VAL A 63 -2.01 -3.03 7.90
C VAL A 63 -1.63 -2.50 9.28
N LEU A 64 -2.18 -3.12 10.32
CA LEU A 64 -1.93 -2.81 11.73
C LEU A 64 -1.27 -3.98 12.46
N THR A 65 -0.12 -3.70 13.07
CA THR A 65 0.66 -4.70 13.81
C THR A 65 0.87 -4.33 15.28
N ALA A 66 0.85 -5.33 16.18
CA ALA A 66 1.07 -5.10 17.60
C ALA A 66 2.55 -4.85 17.94
N PHE A 67 3.47 -5.47 17.20
CA PHE A 67 4.90 -5.37 17.42
C PHE A 67 5.60 -4.86 16.14
N GLY A 68 6.57 -3.97 16.31
CA GLY A 68 7.35 -3.45 15.18
C GLY A 68 8.18 -4.55 14.52
N LEU A 69 7.86 -4.84 13.25
CA LEU A 69 8.56 -5.73 12.33
C LEU A 69 9.03 -7.06 12.90
N ASP A 70 8.08 -8.00 12.96
CA ASP A 70 8.33 -9.42 12.77
C ASP A 70 8.17 -9.80 11.27
N GLU A 71 8.35 -11.08 10.93
CA GLU A 71 8.20 -11.59 9.56
C GLU A 71 6.84 -11.24 8.93
N TYR A 72 5.81 -11.01 9.74
CA TYR A 72 4.48 -10.69 9.26
C TYR A 72 4.37 -9.26 8.72
N ALA A 73 5.07 -8.28 9.30
CA ALA A 73 5.08 -6.92 8.77
C ALA A 73 5.69 -6.86 7.36
N PHE A 74 6.80 -7.58 7.15
CA PHE A 74 7.39 -7.73 5.82
C PHE A 74 6.51 -8.57 4.90
N GLY A 75 5.87 -9.62 5.42
CA GLY A 75 4.87 -10.42 4.72
C GLY A 75 3.75 -9.56 4.16
N ALA A 76 3.20 -8.64 4.96
CA ALA A 76 2.14 -7.72 4.56
C ALA A 76 2.57 -6.78 3.43
N LEU A 77 3.78 -6.19 3.53
CA LEU A 77 4.31 -5.33 2.46
C LEU A 77 4.61 -6.11 1.17
N ARG A 78 5.10 -7.36 1.28
CA ARG A 78 5.26 -8.27 0.13
C ARG A 78 3.93 -8.67 -0.49
N ALA A 79 2.90 -8.88 0.34
CA ALA A 79 1.53 -9.14 -0.11
C ALA A 79 0.89 -7.93 -0.81
N GLY A 80 1.45 -6.73 -0.63
CA GLY A 80 1.06 -5.51 -1.32
C GLY A 80 0.28 -4.51 -0.48
N ALA A 81 0.42 -4.56 0.85
CA ALA A 81 -0.13 -3.51 1.71
C ALA A 81 0.32 -2.11 1.23
N ALA A 82 -0.63 -1.18 1.18
CA ALA A 82 -0.40 0.23 0.84
C ALA A 82 0.19 1.00 2.02
N GLY A 83 -0.05 0.55 3.26
CA GLY A 83 0.60 1.10 4.43
C GLY A 83 0.74 0.14 5.59
N LEU A 84 1.57 0.54 6.56
CA LEU A 84 1.79 -0.20 7.79
C LEU A 84 1.92 0.74 8.99
N LEU A 85 1.09 0.50 10.01
CA LEU A 85 1.04 1.28 11.24
C LEU A 85 1.02 0.34 12.47
N LEU A 86 1.48 0.83 13.62
CA LEU A 86 1.42 0.09 14.88
C LEU A 86 -0.01 0.14 15.46
N LYS A 87 -0.48 -0.95 16.07
CA LYS A 87 -1.75 -0.97 16.83
C LYS A 87 -1.72 -0.05 18.05
N SER A 88 -0.52 0.30 18.53
CA SER A 88 -0.28 1.26 19.60
C SER A 88 -0.25 2.72 19.12
N ALA A 89 -0.40 2.97 17.82
CA ALA A 89 -0.45 4.31 17.27
C ALA A 89 -1.61 5.11 17.87
N GLU A 90 -1.42 6.41 18.00
CA GLU A 90 -2.46 7.28 18.54
C GLU A 90 -3.66 7.35 17.59
N ALA A 91 -4.83 7.69 18.14
CA ALA A 91 -6.07 7.82 17.37
C ALA A 91 -5.90 8.75 16.15
N ARG A 92 -5.19 9.88 16.35
CA ARG A 92 -4.91 10.85 15.29
C ARG A 92 -4.02 10.25 14.19
N GLU A 93 -2.99 9.49 14.56
CA GLU A 93 -2.09 8.86 13.60
C GLU A 93 -2.82 7.82 12.75
N LEU A 94 -3.72 7.03 13.33
CA LEU A 94 -4.54 6.09 12.58
C LEU A 94 -5.44 6.81 11.56
N VAL A 95 -6.11 7.88 11.97
CA VAL A 95 -6.99 8.67 11.08
C VAL A 95 -6.19 9.27 9.93
N GLU A 96 -5.03 9.85 10.21
CA GLU A 96 -4.14 10.39 9.17
C GLU A 96 -3.58 9.31 8.26
N ALA A 97 -3.25 8.13 8.78
CA ALA A 97 -2.80 7.00 7.96
C ALA A 97 -3.90 6.51 7.01
N VAL A 98 -5.15 6.39 7.48
CA VAL A 98 -6.29 6.04 6.61
C VAL A 98 -6.49 7.09 5.52
N ARG A 99 -6.44 8.39 5.86
CA ARG A 99 -6.55 9.47 4.87
C ARG A 99 -5.42 9.43 3.84
N THR A 100 -4.19 9.20 4.30
CA THR A 100 -3.00 9.09 3.45
C THR A 100 -3.19 7.95 2.45
N VAL A 101 -3.56 6.75 2.92
CA VAL A 101 -3.82 5.60 2.04
C VAL A 101 -5.02 5.86 1.11
N ALA A 102 -6.08 6.54 1.57
CA ALA A 102 -7.23 6.89 0.74
C ALA A 102 -6.89 7.85 -0.41
N ARG A 103 -5.92 8.77 -0.21
CA ARG A 103 -5.33 9.59 -1.29
C ARG A 103 -4.40 8.79 -2.21
N GLY A 104 -4.33 7.48 -1.98
CA GLY A 104 -3.46 6.55 -2.68
C GLY A 104 -2.00 6.71 -2.31
N GLU A 105 -1.63 7.36 -1.19
CA GLU A 105 -0.25 7.50 -0.72
C GLU A 105 0.18 6.27 0.09
N GLY A 106 1.47 5.93 0.01
CA GLY A 106 2.04 4.89 0.86
C GLY A 106 2.47 5.46 2.20
N ILE A 107 2.16 4.77 3.30
CA ILE A 107 2.60 5.21 4.63
C ILE A 107 3.21 4.06 5.41
N VAL A 108 4.38 4.29 5.98
CA VAL A 108 4.99 3.36 6.93
C VAL A 108 5.39 4.13 8.17
N ALA A 109 5.00 3.60 9.34
CA ALA A 109 5.37 4.19 10.62
C ALA A 109 6.90 4.37 10.73
N PRO A 110 7.42 5.49 11.28
CA PRO A 110 8.86 5.76 11.35
C PRO A 110 9.70 4.64 11.99
N ALA A 111 9.16 4.01 13.05
CA ALA A 111 9.78 2.87 13.72
C ALA A 111 9.99 1.66 12.78
N VAL A 112 9.16 1.55 11.75
CA VAL A 112 9.18 0.50 10.74
C VAL A 112 10.05 0.88 9.55
N THR A 113 10.01 2.13 9.13
CA THR A 113 10.79 2.67 8.01
C THR A 113 12.29 2.42 8.17
N ARG A 114 12.87 2.66 9.35
CA ARG A 114 14.33 2.49 9.57
C ARG A 114 14.80 1.05 9.38
N ARG A 115 14.00 0.08 9.80
CA ARG A 115 14.31 -1.35 9.66
C ARG A 115 14.01 -1.87 8.26
N LEU A 116 12.97 -1.36 7.59
CA LEU A 116 12.76 -1.63 6.17
C LEU A 116 13.98 -1.17 5.35
N ILE A 117 14.45 0.06 5.59
CA ILE A 117 15.66 0.57 4.95
C ILE A 117 16.86 -0.34 5.23
N ALA A 118 17.04 -0.80 6.47
CA ALA A 118 18.14 -1.70 6.83
C ALA A 118 18.05 -3.07 6.12
N GLU A 119 16.86 -3.67 6.05
CA GLU A 119 16.64 -4.96 5.37
C GLU A 119 16.84 -4.83 3.85
N PHE A 120 16.31 -3.76 3.25
CA PHE A 120 16.52 -3.46 1.84
C PHE A 120 17.98 -3.15 1.51
N ALA A 121 18.72 -2.48 2.40
CA ALA A 121 20.14 -2.22 2.24
C ALA A 121 21.01 -3.48 2.47
N ALA A 122 20.54 -4.44 3.26
CA ALA A 122 21.25 -5.68 3.58
C ALA A 122 20.98 -6.81 2.58
N ALA A 123 19.86 -6.78 1.85
CA ALA A 123 19.59 -7.73 0.79
C ALA A 123 20.61 -7.51 -0.34
N PRO A 124 21.46 -8.50 -0.69
CA PRO A 124 22.28 -8.40 -1.89
C PRO A 124 21.31 -8.18 -3.06
N ALA A 125 21.58 -7.14 -3.86
CA ALA A 125 20.77 -6.74 -5.02
C ALA A 125 20.29 -7.99 -5.73
N ARG A 126 19.06 -8.42 -5.40
CA ARG A 126 18.55 -9.72 -5.80
C ARG A 126 18.41 -9.55 -7.29
N GLU A 127 19.31 -10.20 -8.04
CA GLU A 127 19.48 -10.00 -9.49
C GLU A 127 18.14 -9.62 -10.08
N ALA A 128 18.03 -8.38 -10.57
CA ALA A 128 16.83 -7.79 -11.13
C ALA A 128 16.45 -8.57 -12.40
N LYS A 129 16.04 -9.82 -12.25
CA LYS A 129 15.81 -10.79 -13.32
C LYS A 129 14.49 -10.51 -14.04
N ALA A 130 13.70 -9.54 -13.59
CA ALA A 130 12.45 -9.12 -14.22
C ALA A 130 12.45 -7.66 -14.75
N ALA A 131 13.40 -6.80 -14.36
CA ALA A 131 13.20 -5.34 -14.49
C ALA A 131 13.38 -4.75 -15.90
N PRO A 132 14.40 -5.09 -16.72
CA PRO A 132 14.67 -4.31 -17.93
C PRO A 132 13.60 -4.47 -19.03
N ALA A 133 13.09 -5.70 -19.23
CA ALA A 133 12.14 -5.98 -20.28
C ALA A 133 10.74 -5.43 -19.96
N ALA A 134 10.28 -5.57 -18.71
CA ALA A 134 8.98 -5.07 -18.27
C ALA A 134 8.90 -3.53 -18.33
N LEU A 135 9.99 -2.81 -18.04
CA LEU A 135 10.06 -1.36 -18.20
C LEU A 135 9.86 -0.91 -19.66
N GLY A 136 10.24 -1.74 -20.63
CA GLY A 136 10.01 -1.49 -22.05
C GLY A 136 8.53 -1.51 -22.46
N THR A 137 7.66 -2.11 -21.64
CA THR A 137 6.21 -2.17 -21.87
C THR A 137 5.45 -0.94 -21.35
N LEU A 138 6.14 -0.09 -20.56
CA LEU A 138 5.58 1.15 -20.05
C LEU A 138 5.53 2.20 -21.17
N THR A 139 4.39 2.88 -21.25
CA THR A 139 4.26 4.09 -22.06
C THR A 139 5.12 5.20 -21.48
N PRO A 140 5.46 6.25 -22.27
CA PRO A 140 6.19 7.41 -21.75
C PRO A 140 5.55 8.00 -20.49
N ARG A 141 4.21 8.12 -20.49
CA ARG A 141 3.47 8.66 -19.34
C ARG A 141 3.53 7.75 -18.11
N GLU A 142 3.43 6.43 -18.27
CA GLU A 142 3.57 5.50 -17.14
C GLU A 142 4.99 5.53 -16.55
N ARG A 143 6.01 5.79 -17.36
CA ARG A 143 7.39 5.96 -16.89
C ARG A 143 7.58 7.26 -16.10
N GLU A 144 6.99 8.37 -16.55
CA GLU A 144 6.96 9.62 -15.78
C GLU A 144 6.27 9.43 -14.43
N VAL A 145 5.13 8.72 -14.41
CA VAL A 145 4.43 8.38 -13.16
C VAL A 145 5.31 7.50 -12.26
N LEU A 146 6.00 6.50 -12.80
CA LEU A 146 6.91 5.64 -12.04
C LEU A 146 8.05 6.45 -11.38
N SER A 147 8.66 7.39 -12.11
CA SER A 147 9.68 8.30 -11.57
C SER A 147 9.14 9.13 -10.41
N CYS A 148 7.95 9.73 -10.59
CA CYS A 148 7.31 10.49 -9.51
C CYS A 148 6.96 9.63 -8.27
N LEU A 149 6.65 8.35 -8.46
CA LEU A 149 6.46 7.41 -7.35
C LEU A 149 7.78 7.13 -6.62
N GLY A 150 8.91 7.02 -7.35
CA GLY A 150 10.26 6.93 -6.78
C GLY A 150 10.62 8.13 -5.91
N GLU A 151 10.20 9.32 -6.32
CA GLU A 151 10.32 10.55 -5.52
C GLU A 151 9.34 10.60 -4.32
N GLY A 152 8.44 9.65 -4.19
CA GLY A 152 7.46 9.57 -3.10
C GLY A 152 6.26 10.51 -3.26
N LEU A 153 5.99 11.04 -4.45
CA LEU A 153 4.86 11.97 -4.67
C LEU A 153 3.50 11.28 -4.50
N SER A 154 2.53 12.00 -3.94
CA SER A 154 1.13 11.57 -3.85
C SER A 154 0.44 11.60 -5.22
N ASN A 155 -0.73 10.98 -5.37
CA ASN A 155 -1.48 11.07 -6.64
C ASN A 155 -1.81 12.53 -7.00
N ALA A 156 -2.17 13.35 -6.00
CA ALA A 156 -2.37 14.78 -6.17
C ALA A 156 -1.07 15.52 -6.55
N GLY A 157 0.08 15.16 -5.95
CA GLY A 157 1.38 15.73 -6.31
C GLY A 157 1.82 15.37 -7.73
N ILE A 158 1.61 14.12 -8.14
CA ILE A 158 1.85 13.64 -9.51
C ILE A 158 0.92 14.36 -10.49
N ALA A 159 -0.37 14.49 -10.13
CA ALA A 159 -1.36 15.19 -10.92
C ALA A 159 -0.94 16.65 -11.19
N LEU A 160 -0.52 17.36 -10.13
CA LEU A 160 0.02 18.71 -10.26
C LEU A 160 1.27 18.78 -11.13
N ARG A 161 2.21 17.83 -10.96
CA ARG A 161 3.49 17.82 -11.68
C ARG A 161 3.36 17.47 -13.16
N LEU A 162 2.44 16.57 -13.50
CA LEU A 162 2.26 16.06 -14.85
C LEU A 162 1.09 16.70 -15.62
N ASP A 163 0.43 17.70 -15.02
CA ASP A 163 -0.78 18.36 -15.52
C ASP A 163 -1.90 17.36 -15.83
N LEU A 164 -2.21 16.53 -14.83
CA LEU A 164 -3.24 15.49 -14.88
C LEU A 164 -4.28 15.73 -13.78
N VAL A 165 -5.40 15.01 -13.87
CA VAL A 165 -6.36 14.89 -12.76
C VAL A 165 -6.00 13.67 -11.91
N GLU A 166 -6.23 13.74 -10.60
CA GLU A 166 -5.87 12.69 -9.64
C GLU A 166 -6.41 11.30 -10.02
N GLY A 167 -7.66 11.21 -10.49
CA GLY A 167 -8.24 9.95 -10.97
C GLY A 167 -7.50 9.34 -12.17
N THR A 168 -6.94 10.18 -13.04
CA THR A 168 -6.10 9.74 -14.17
C THR A 168 -4.78 9.18 -13.69
N VAL A 169 -4.17 9.81 -12.66
CA VAL A 169 -2.96 9.27 -12.02
C VAL A 169 -3.25 7.90 -11.41
N LYS A 170 -4.35 7.74 -10.67
CA LYS A 170 -4.75 6.44 -10.09
C LYS A 170 -4.88 5.36 -11.16
N THR A 171 -5.37 5.73 -12.34
CA THR A 171 -5.45 4.83 -13.49
C THR A 171 -4.07 4.46 -14.04
N HIS A 172 -3.16 5.41 -14.19
CA HIS A 172 -1.77 5.13 -14.62
C HIS A 172 -1.03 4.25 -13.60
N VAL A 173 -1.16 4.54 -12.31
CA VAL A 173 -0.59 3.71 -11.22
C VAL A 173 -1.12 2.28 -11.31
N SER A 174 -2.43 2.11 -11.46
CA SER A 174 -3.05 0.78 -11.56
C SER A 174 -2.52 -0.02 -12.76
N ARG A 175 -2.35 0.64 -13.93
CA ARG A 175 -1.83 0.02 -15.16
C ARG A 175 -0.35 -0.31 -15.06
N LEU A 176 0.48 0.61 -14.58
CA LEU A 176 1.92 0.38 -14.45
C LEU A 176 2.21 -0.74 -13.43
N LEU A 177 1.47 -0.81 -12.32
CA LEU A 177 1.58 -1.91 -11.36
C LEU A 177 1.23 -3.24 -12.02
N GLY A 178 0.18 -3.28 -12.83
CA GLY A 178 -0.19 -4.48 -13.60
C GLY A 178 0.90 -4.91 -14.59
N LYS A 179 1.46 -3.97 -15.36
CA LYS A 179 2.52 -4.23 -16.36
C LYS A 179 3.85 -4.69 -15.75
N LEU A 180 4.17 -4.17 -14.56
CA LEU A 180 5.40 -4.52 -13.83
C LEU A 180 5.20 -5.68 -12.86
N GLU A 181 4.00 -6.29 -12.84
CA GLU A 181 3.62 -7.37 -11.91
C GLU A 181 3.82 -6.99 -10.43
N LEU A 182 3.65 -5.71 -10.12
CA LEU A 182 3.75 -5.16 -8.77
C LEU A 182 2.37 -5.12 -8.10
N ARG A 183 2.38 -5.30 -6.79
CA ARG A 183 1.16 -5.37 -5.97
C ARG A 183 0.85 -4.07 -5.23
N SER A 184 1.84 -3.21 -5.02
CA SER A 184 1.63 -1.93 -4.34
C SER A 184 2.51 -0.80 -4.89
N ARG A 185 2.06 0.43 -4.67
CA ARG A 185 2.86 1.63 -5.00
C ARG A 185 4.16 1.71 -4.21
N VAL A 186 4.23 1.12 -3.01
CA VAL A 186 5.46 1.07 -2.21
C VAL A 186 6.50 0.23 -2.96
N GLN A 187 6.08 -0.91 -3.52
CA GLN A 187 6.96 -1.73 -4.36
C GLN A 187 7.40 -1.00 -5.63
N ALA A 188 6.51 -0.21 -6.26
CA ALA A 188 6.87 0.62 -7.41
C ALA A 188 7.88 1.72 -7.07
N ALA A 189 7.71 2.39 -5.92
CA ALA A 189 8.64 3.42 -5.45
C ALA A 189 10.03 2.82 -5.17
N VAL A 190 10.08 1.66 -4.51
CA VAL A 190 11.33 0.91 -4.29
C VAL A 190 11.99 0.54 -5.61
N LEU A 191 11.22 -0.04 -6.55
CA LEU A 191 11.74 -0.43 -7.86
C LEU A 191 12.30 0.78 -8.65
N ALA A 192 11.58 1.91 -8.65
CA ALA A 192 12.06 3.14 -9.29
C ALA A 192 13.42 3.57 -8.70
N GLN A 193 13.56 3.48 -7.37
CA GLN A 193 14.78 3.87 -6.69
C GLN A 193 15.95 2.90 -6.91
N GLU A 194 15.69 1.60 -7.02
CA GLU A 194 16.70 0.59 -7.40
C GLU A 194 17.21 0.81 -8.83
N LEU A 195 16.35 1.31 -9.71
CA LEU A 195 16.67 1.55 -11.11
C LEU A 195 17.23 2.96 -11.38
N GLY A 196 17.22 3.84 -10.37
CA GLY A 196 17.64 5.24 -10.50
C GLY A 196 16.75 6.06 -11.45
N ILE A 197 15.44 5.79 -11.46
CA ILE A 197 14.41 6.47 -12.27
C ILE A 197 13.69 7.54 -11.46
#